data_AF-A0A0W8FGH7-F1
#
_entry.id   AF-A0A0W8FGH7-F1
#
_cell.length_a   1.000
_cell.length_b   1.000
_cell.length_c   1.000
_cell.angle_alpha   90.00
_cell.angle_beta   90.00
_cell.angle_gamma   90.00
#
_symmetry.space_group_name_H-M   'P 1'
#
loop_
_entity.id
_entity.type
_entity.pdbx_description
1 polymer ?
#
loop_
_entity_poly.entity_id
_entity_poly.type
_entity_poly.pdbx_seq_one_letter_code
_entity_poly.pdbx_strand_id
1 'polypeptide(L)'
;MVDHQGYYAQFHALRALVFAGGYREKSHSCLRYAIEALYVDEGLLPASILEDFNFAMRTREGADYGCVYSEKDARDVVASAGVVLDQIRAMLE
;
A
#
# COMPACT_ATOMS: atom_id res chain seq x y z
N MET A 1 -12.47 -8.26 -9.70
CA MET A 1 -11.12 -8.41 -9.13
C MET A 1 -11.00 -7.48 -7.94
N VAL A 2 -11.17 -8.01 -6.73
CA VAL A 2 -11.15 -7.24 -5.46
C VAL A 2 -9.73 -6.95 -4.98
N ASP A 3 -8.76 -7.74 -5.41
CA ASP A 3 -7.32 -7.53 -5.29
C ASP A 3 -6.88 -6.16 -5.84
N HIS A 4 -7.42 -5.76 -7.00
CA HIS A 4 -7.14 -4.45 -7.59
C HIS A 4 -7.65 -3.30 -6.71
N GLN A 5 -8.88 -3.44 -6.20
CA GLN A 5 -9.49 -2.43 -5.35
C GLN A 5 -8.75 -2.33 -4.00
N GLY A 6 -8.33 -3.46 -3.43
CA GLY A 6 -7.51 -3.49 -2.21
C GLY A 6 -6.16 -2.80 -2.41
N TYR A 7 -5.48 -3.08 -3.52
CA TYR A 7 -4.24 -2.38 -3.87
C TYR A 7 -4.44 -0.86 -4.01
N TYR A 8 -5.45 -0.41 -4.75
CA TYR A 8 -5.69 1.02 -4.92
C TYR A 8 -6.12 1.72 -3.62
N ALA A 9 -6.83 1.02 -2.73
CA ALA A 9 -7.15 1.54 -1.40
C ALA A 9 -5.86 1.82 -0.60
N GLN A 10 -4.93 0.86 -0.56
CA GLN A 10 -3.62 1.05 0.08
C GLN A 10 -2.83 2.18 -0.59
N PHE A 11 -2.77 2.19 -1.92
CA PHE A 11 -2.06 3.22 -2.68
C PHE A 11 -2.56 4.63 -2.33
N HIS A 12 -3.88 4.83 -2.32
CA HIS A 12 -4.46 6.14 -2.04
C HIS A 12 -4.34 6.55 -0.56
N ALA A 13 -4.41 5.59 0.37
CA ALA A 13 -4.14 5.87 1.79
C ALA A 13 -2.70 6.35 1.99
N LEU A 14 -1.71 5.57 1.53
CA LEU A 14 -0.29 5.93 1.62
C LEU A 14 0.01 7.27 0.93
N ARG A 15 -0.58 7.50 -0.25
CA ARG A 15 -0.47 8.77 -0.96
C ARG A 15 -1.02 9.95 -0.15
N ALA A 16 -2.14 9.76 0.55
CA ALA A 16 -2.70 10.80 1.41
C ALA A 16 -1.74 11.16 2.54
N LEU A 17 -1.09 10.17 3.15
CA LEU A 17 -0.07 10.40 4.19
C LEU A 17 1.12 11.19 3.63
N VAL A 18 1.69 10.76 2.49
CA VAL A 18 2.80 11.47 1.83
C VAL A 18 2.43 12.91 1.49
N PHE A 19 1.19 13.13 1.02
CA PHE A 19 0.69 14.48 0.74
C PHE A 19 0.53 15.34 1.99
N ALA A 20 0.04 14.76 3.09
CA ALA A 20 -0.04 15.44 4.38
C ALA A 20 1.36 15.81 4.93
N GLY A 21 2.38 14.99 4.64
CA GLY A 21 3.78 15.29 4.89
C GLY A 21 4.40 16.36 3.97
N GLY A 22 3.65 16.91 3.02
CA GLY A 22 4.11 17.96 2.10
C GLY A 22 4.83 17.46 0.85
N TYR A 23 4.82 16.15 0.59
CA TYR A 23 5.47 15.53 -0.56
C TYR A 23 4.45 15.08 -1.62
N ARG A 24 4.94 14.82 -2.83
CA ARG A 24 4.12 14.26 -3.91
C ARG A 24 4.93 13.26 -4.72
N GLU A 25 4.44 12.03 -4.79
CA GLU A 25 5.02 10.93 -5.54
C GLU A 25 4.79 11.08 -7.06
N LYS A 26 5.68 10.49 -7.86
CA LYS A 26 5.60 10.50 -9.34
C LYS A 26 5.30 9.13 -9.95
N SER A 27 5.34 8.07 -9.16
CA SER A 27 5.11 6.69 -9.59
C SER A 27 4.81 5.78 -8.39
N HIS A 28 4.37 4.54 -8.65
CA HIS A 28 4.15 3.53 -7.62
C HIS A 28 5.41 3.21 -6.82
N SER A 29 6.56 3.06 -7.50
CA SER A 29 7.85 2.87 -6.84
C SER A 29 8.24 4.09 -6.00
N CYS A 30 8.03 5.31 -6.51
CA CYS A 30 8.29 6.54 -5.75
C CYS A 30 7.44 6.62 -4.47
N LEU A 31 6.18 6.16 -4.51
CA LEU A 31 5.34 6.13 -3.31
C LEU A 31 5.95 5.23 -2.23
N ARG A 32 6.38 4.02 -2.64
CA ARG A 32 7.02 3.06 -1.73
C ARG A 32 8.27 3.65 -1.07
N TYR A 33 9.17 4.25 -1.86
CA TYR A 33 10.38 4.89 -1.34
C TYR A 33 10.07 6.07 -0.42
N ALA A 34 9.04 6.87 -0.73
CA ALA A 34 8.63 7.97 0.12
C ALA A 34 8.12 7.49 1.47
N ILE A 35 7.29 6.43 1.51
CA ILE A 35 6.81 5.85 2.76
C ILE A 35 7.96 5.26 3.59
N GLU A 36 8.87 4.55 2.94
CA GLU A 36 10.07 3.97 3.55
C GLU A 36 10.90 5.05 4.26
N ALA A 37 11.35 6.05 3.49
CA ALA A 37 12.25 7.08 4.00
C ALA A 37 11.60 8.04 5.00
N LEU A 38 10.31 8.38 4.83
CA LEU A 38 9.65 9.41 5.66
C LEU A 38 9.00 8.86 6.92
N TYR A 39 8.66 7.56 6.96
CA TYR A 39 7.85 7.01 8.05
C TYR A 39 8.37 5.68 8.60
N VAL A 40 8.86 4.77 7.76
CA VAL A 40 9.34 3.46 8.26
C VAL A 40 10.74 3.59 8.85
N ASP A 41 11.67 4.21 8.14
CA ASP A 41 13.06 4.41 8.60
C ASP A 41 13.12 5.29 9.87
N GLU A 42 12.17 6.23 9.99
CA GLU A 42 11.98 7.09 11.17
C GLU A 42 11.23 6.38 12.32
N GLY A 43 10.80 5.12 12.13
CA GLY A 43 10.11 4.33 13.15
C GLY A 43 8.66 4.74 13.44
N LEU A 44 8.06 5.59 12.59
CA LEU A 44 6.68 6.07 12.70
C LEU A 44 5.66 5.05 12.15
N LEU A 45 6.09 4.23 11.19
CA LEU A 45 5.32 3.12 10.64
C LEU A 45 6.10 1.81 10.77
N PRO A 46 5.42 0.68 11.07
CA PRO A 46 6.08 -0.61 11.04
C PRO A 46 6.37 -1.03 9.59
N ALA A 47 7.49 -1.72 9.39
CA ALA A 47 7.92 -2.22 8.08
C ALA A 47 6.87 -3.12 7.40
N SER A 48 6.00 -3.78 8.18
CA SER A 48 4.91 -4.62 7.69
C SER A 48 3.94 -3.86 6.76
N ILE A 49 3.78 -2.54 6.93
CA ILE A 49 2.95 -1.73 6.03
C ILE A 49 3.52 -1.73 4.61
N LEU A 50 4.84 -1.68 4.46
CA LEU A 50 5.49 -1.78 3.15
C LEU A 50 5.46 -3.20 2.60
N GLU A 51 5.56 -4.22 3.46
CA GLU A 51 5.42 -5.62 3.05
C GLU A 51 4.03 -5.89 2.46
N ASP A 52 2.98 -5.42 3.14
CA ASP A 52 1.59 -5.49 2.70
C ASP A 52 1.38 -4.75 1.37
N PHE A 53 1.90 -3.54 1.25
CA PHE A 53 1.80 -2.75 0.02
C PHE A 53 2.55 -3.40 -1.15
N ASN A 54 3.74 -3.95 -0.91
CA ASN A 54 4.51 -4.69 -1.93
C ASN A 54 3.83 -5.98 -2.34
N PHE A 55 3.17 -6.68 -1.40
CA PHE A 55 2.37 -7.84 -1.72
C PHE A 55 1.19 -7.47 -2.62
N ALA A 56 0.42 -6.44 -2.25
CA ALA A 56 -0.71 -5.98 -3.06
C ALA A 56 -0.29 -5.51 -4.47
N MET A 57 0.84 -4.79 -4.59
CA MET A 57 1.40 -4.36 -5.87
C MET A 57 1.74 -5.54 -6.77
N ARG A 58 2.44 -6.55 -6.23
CA ARG A 58 2.82 -7.77 -6.98
C ARG A 58 1.60 -8.60 -7.37
N THR A 59 0.63 -8.75 -6.48
CA THR A 59 -0.63 -9.47 -6.79
C THR A 59 -1.37 -8.80 -7.94
N ARG A 60 -1.48 -7.46 -7.92
CA ARG A 60 -2.10 -6.71 -9.00
C ARG A 60 -1.33 -6.83 -10.32
N GLU A 61 0.00 -6.71 -10.31
CA GLU A 61 0.83 -6.88 -11.51
C GLU A 61 0.75 -8.30 -12.09
N GLY A 62 0.76 -9.33 -11.22
CA GLY A 62 0.62 -10.72 -11.61
C GLY A 62 -0.74 -11.00 -12.25
N ALA A 63 -1.82 -10.43 -11.71
CA ALA A 63 -3.15 -10.57 -12.27
C ALA A 63 -3.29 -9.84 -13.62
N ASP A 64 -2.78 -8.61 -13.74
CA ASP A 64 -2.92 -7.79 -14.95
C ASP A 64 -2.06 -8.25 -16.13
N TYR A 65 -0.81 -8.64 -15.86
CA TYR A 65 0.17 -8.93 -16.93
C TYR A 65 0.57 -10.39 -17.00
N GLY A 66 0.43 -11.13 -15.90
CA GLY A 66 0.82 -12.55 -15.83
C GLY A 66 -0.34 -13.52 -15.93
N CYS A 67 -1.61 -13.06 -15.87
CA CYS A 67 -2.78 -13.91 -15.67
C CYS A 67 -2.65 -14.82 -14.42
N VAL A 68 -1.91 -14.37 -13.40
CA VAL A 68 -1.68 -15.09 -12.15
C VAL A 68 -2.56 -14.45 -11.07
N TYR A 69 -3.57 -15.17 -10.61
CA TYR A 69 -4.46 -14.73 -9.55
C TYR A 69 -4.99 -15.93 -8.76
N SER A 70 -5.23 -15.73 -7.47
CA SER A 70 -5.88 -16.70 -6.61
C SER A 70 -6.89 -16.02 -5.69
N GLU A 71 -7.93 -16.75 -5.29
CA GLU A 71 -8.90 -16.25 -4.31
C GLU A 71 -8.24 -15.92 -2.97
N LYS A 72 -7.24 -16.72 -2.57
CA LYS A 72 -6.48 -16.50 -1.35
C LYS A 72 -5.75 -15.16 -1.39
N ASP A 73 -4.96 -14.90 -2.43
CA ASP A 73 -4.20 -13.65 -2.54
C ASP A 73 -5.14 -12.44 -2.59
N ALA A 74 -6.29 -12.58 -3.25
CA ALA A 74 -7.30 -11.52 -3.30
C ALA A 74 -7.89 -11.21 -1.90
N ARG A 75 -8.15 -12.23 -1.09
CA ARG A 75 -8.60 -12.05 0.30
C ARG A 75 -7.51 -11.44 1.18
N ASP A 76 -6.27 -11.90 1.02
CA ASP A 76 -5.12 -11.41 1.78
C ASP A 76 -4.85 -9.91 1.46
N VAL A 77 -4.98 -9.49 0.20
CA VAL A 77 -4.86 -8.08 -0.21
C VAL A 77 -5.97 -7.21 0.37
N VAL A 78 -7.21 -7.70 0.43
CA VAL A 78 -8.33 -6.95 1.05
C VAL A 78 -8.13 -6.82 2.55
N ALA A 79 -7.68 -7.89 3.22
CA ALA A 79 -7.41 -7.86 4.66
C ALA A 79 -6.28 -6.86 4.99
N SER A 80 -5.16 -6.91 4.26
CA SER A 80 -4.05 -5.97 4.48
C SER A 80 -4.42 -4.54 4.10
N ALA A 81 -5.34 -4.33 3.14
CA ALA A 81 -5.86 -3.00 2.86
C ALA A 81 -6.57 -2.39 4.07
N GLY A 82 -7.33 -3.18 4.83
CA GLY A 82 -7.93 -2.72 6.09
C GLY A 82 -6.88 -2.26 7.10
N VAL A 83 -5.85 -3.08 7.33
CA VAL A 83 -4.76 -2.78 8.26
C VAL A 83 -4.03 -1.48 7.87
N VAL A 84 -3.68 -1.33 6.59
CA VAL A 84 -3.02 -0.11 6.10
C VAL A 84 -3.93 1.11 6.27
N LEU A 85 -5.22 1.02 5.92
CA LEU A 85 -6.13 2.14 6.06
C LEU A 85 -6.29 2.61 7.51
N ASP A 86 -6.44 1.67 8.44
CA ASP A 86 -6.60 1.99 9.87
C ASP A 86 -5.35 2.66 10.43
N GLN A 87 -4.16 2.15 10.06
CA GLN A 87 -2.89 2.74 10.47
C GLN A 87 -2.72 4.17 9.93
N ILE A 88 -3.02 4.39 8.65
CA ILE A 88 -2.87 5.72 8.03
C ILE A 88 -3.89 6.71 8.58
N ARG A 89 -5.14 6.28 8.85
CA ARG A 89 -6.14 7.12 9.51
C ARG A 89 -5.67 7.59 10.88
N ALA A 90 -5.12 6.69 11.69
CA ALA A 90 -4.60 7.02 13.01
C ALA A 90 -3.44 8.04 12.99
N MET A 91 -2.76 8.23 11.86
CA MET A 91 -1.71 9.23 11.68
C MET A 91 -2.22 10.59 11.17
N LEU A 92 -3.42 10.63 10.59
CA LEU A 92 -3.99 11.83 9.97
C LEU A 92 -5.06 12.52 10.82
N GLU A 93 -5.53 11.87 11.89
CA GLU A 93 -6.42 12.41 12.93
C GLU A 93 -5.62 13.04 14.07
#